data_AF-A0A078GIM2-F1
#
_entry.id   AF-A0A078GIM2-F1
#
_cell.length_a   1.000
_cell.length_b   1.000
_cell.length_c   1.000
_cell.angle_alpha   90.00
_cell.angle_beta   90.00
_cell.angle_gamma   90.00
#
_symmetry.space_group_name_H-M   'P 1'
#
loop_
_entity.id
_entity.type
_entity.pdbx_description
1 polymer ?
#
loop_
_entity_poly.entity_id
_entity_poly.type
_entity_poly.pdbx_seq_one_letter_code
_entity_poly.pdbx_strand_id
1 'polypeptide(L)'
;MKLKFEKYWEEYSDILAVAAVLDPRLKFHFLEYCFSVLDQSTCKRRLANVRSKIYKLFGAYKKNQRISSAATTSQGEIPDVPAGYGGFYAFFSQKAVGSGKSALDIYLDESLLDIYSIQCWIFLSHFDVI
;
A
#
# COMPACT_ATOMS: atom_id res chain seq x y z
N MET A 1 20.26 -15.63 23.68
CA MET A 1 19.23 -15.66 22.61
C MET A 1 18.55 -14.31 22.38
N LYS A 2 18.23 -13.52 23.43
CA LYS A 2 17.57 -12.21 23.31
C LYS A 2 18.29 -11.22 22.36
N LEU A 3 19.60 -11.03 22.50
CA LEU A 3 20.37 -10.11 21.65
C LEU A 3 20.30 -10.43 20.14
N LYS A 4 20.24 -11.71 19.78
CA LYS A 4 20.09 -12.11 18.37
C LYS A 4 18.68 -11.81 17.88
N PHE A 5 17.66 -12.12 18.71
CA PHE A 5 16.27 -11.86 18.38
C PHE A 5 15.98 -10.38 18.19
N GLU A 6 16.45 -9.51 19.09
CA GLU A 6 16.21 -8.06 18.98
C GLU A 6 16.85 -7.48 17.72
N LYS A 7 18.06 -7.92 17.37
CA LYS A 7 18.71 -7.49 16.13
C LYS A 7 17.86 -7.85 14.89
N TYR A 8 17.41 -9.10 14.78
CA TYR A 8 16.58 -9.51 13.65
C TYR A 8 15.21 -8.83 13.68
N TRP A 9 14.63 -8.68 14.87
CA TRP A 9 13.33 -8.05 15.04
C TRP A 9 13.33 -6.59 14.58
N GLU A 10 14.38 -5.82 14.88
CA GLU A 10 14.51 -4.46 14.36
C GLU A 10 14.55 -4.44 12.83
N GLU A 11 15.34 -5.32 12.20
CA GLU A 11 15.46 -5.40 10.73
C GLU A 11 14.14 -5.82 10.05
N TYR A 12 13.44 -6.84 10.58
CA TYR A 12 12.17 -7.29 10.03
C TYR A 12 11.00 -6.35 10.35
N SER A 13 11.10 -5.55 11.42
CA SER A 13 10.02 -4.63 11.83
C SER A 13 9.66 -3.63 10.76
N ASP A 14 10.64 -3.18 9.97
CA ASP A 14 10.40 -2.22 8.89
C ASP A 14 9.69 -2.86 7.69
N ILE A 15 10.01 -4.11 7.35
CA ILE A 15 9.34 -4.84 6.25
C ILE A 15 7.89 -5.11 6.63
N LEU A 16 7.65 -5.54 7.88
CA LEU A 16 6.30 -5.76 8.40
C LEU A 16 5.49 -4.46 8.41
N ALA A 17 6.11 -3.34 8.79
CA ALA A 17 5.46 -2.04 8.76
C ALA A 17 5.10 -1.62 7.33
N VAL A 18 5.99 -1.81 6.36
CA VAL A 18 5.69 -1.55 4.94
C VAL A 18 4.52 -2.42 4.46
N ALA A 19 4.51 -3.71 4.79
CA ALA A 19 3.42 -4.62 4.44
C ALA A 19 2.08 -4.16 5.05
N ALA A 20 2.08 -3.73 6.32
CA ALA A 20 0.90 -3.21 6.99
C ALA A 20 0.37 -1.92 6.32
N VAL A 21 1.23 -1.03 5.81
CA VAL A 21 0.74 0.17 5.11
C VAL A 21 0.11 -0.19 3.76
N LEU A 22 0.68 -1.17 3.05
CA LEU A 22 0.15 -1.66 1.78
C LEU A 22 -1.14 -2.49 1.95
N ASP A 23 -1.49 -2.87 3.18
CA ASP A 23 -2.79 -3.46 3.49
C ASP A 23 -3.85 -2.35 3.63
N PRO A 24 -4.93 -2.39 2.82
CA PRO A 24 -5.99 -1.38 2.84
C PRO A 24 -6.69 -1.21 4.21
N ARG A 25 -6.58 -2.22 5.09
CA ARG A 25 -7.24 -2.26 6.40
C ARG A 25 -6.40 -1.61 7.50
N LEU A 26 -5.08 -1.53 7.32
CA LEU A 26 -4.16 -1.17 8.41
C LEU A 26 -3.57 0.24 8.17
N LYS A 27 -3.00 0.53 6.99
CA LYS A 27 -2.40 1.83 6.61
C LYS A 27 -1.55 2.48 7.74
N PHE A 28 -1.32 3.80 7.66
CA PHE A 28 -0.47 4.51 8.62
C PHE A 28 -1.10 4.68 10.00
N HIS A 29 -2.43 4.73 10.09
CA HIS A 29 -3.12 4.95 11.37
C HIS A 29 -2.93 3.76 12.33
N PHE A 30 -2.96 2.54 11.80
CA PHE A 30 -2.65 1.34 12.60
C PHE A 30 -1.20 1.36 13.08
N LEU A 31 -0.24 1.74 12.22
CA LEU A 31 1.16 1.83 12.62
C LEU A 31 1.41 2.91 13.67
N GLU A 32 0.74 4.05 13.56
CA GLU A 32 0.81 5.12 14.56
C GLU A 32 0.38 4.60 15.93
N TYR A 33 -0.73 3.86 15.98
CA TYR A 33 -1.18 3.17 17.20
C TYR A 33 -0.17 2.14 17.72
N CYS A 34 0.33 1.25 16.85
CA CYS A 34 1.31 0.23 17.27
C CYS A 34 2.59 0.85 17.83
N PHE A 35 3.11 1.89 17.18
CA PHE A 35 4.31 2.56 17.66
C PHE A 35 4.05 3.42 18.90
N SER A 36 2.86 4.01 19.06
CA SER A 36 2.52 4.74 20.28
C SER A 36 2.47 3.84 21.51
N VAL A 37 1.94 2.61 21.34
CA VAL A 37 1.86 1.62 22.41
C VAL A 37 3.24 1.08 22.77
N LEU A 38 4.11 0.89 21.79
CA LEU A 38 5.45 0.36 22.02
C LEU A 38 6.40 1.41 22.62
N ASP A 39 6.51 2.57 21.97
CA ASP A 39 7.34 3.68 22.40
C ASP A 39 6.93 4.99 21.71
N GLN A 40 6.14 5.77 22.44
CA GLN A 40 5.63 7.06 21.99
C GLN A 40 6.74 8.04 21.59
N SER A 41 7.93 7.96 22.20
CA SER A 41 9.03 8.87 21.92
C SER A 41 9.64 8.66 20.54
N THR A 42 9.66 7.41 20.06
CA THR A 42 10.21 7.05 18.75
C THR A 42 9.15 6.91 17.66
N CYS A 43 7.86 6.92 18.01
CA CYS A 43 6.74 6.76 17.09
C CYS A 43 6.84 7.62 15.83
N LYS A 44 6.95 8.95 15.97
CA LYS A 44 7.05 9.88 14.82
C LYS A 44 8.23 9.56 13.91
N ARG A 45 9.38 9.24 14.50
CA ARG A 45 10.61 8.90 13.76
C ARG A 45 10.45 7.60 12.98
N ARG A 46 9.84 6.58 13.59
CA ARG A 46 9.57 5.30 12.92
C ARG A 46 8.55 5.43 11.81
N LEU A 47 7.47 6.19 12.03
CA LEU A 47 6.45 6.44 11.02
C LEU A 47 7.04 7.17 9.80
N ALA A 48 7.87 8.19 10.03
CA ALA A 48 8.58 8.90 8.96
C ALA A 48 9.55 7.99 8.18
N ASN A 49 10.25 7.09 8.87
CA ASN A 49 11.13 6.09 8.23
C ASN A 49 10.33 5.17 7.29
N VAL A 50 9.22 4.59 7.78
CA VAL A 50 8.33 3.73 6.97
C VAL A 50 7.79 4.48 5.78
N ARG A 51 7.33 5.73 5.97
CA ARG A 51 6.88 6.60 4.87
C ARG A 51 7.97 6.75 3.81
N SER A 52 9.19 7.11 4.20
CA SER A 52 10.32 7.24 3.27
C SER A 52 10.58 5.96 2.47
N LYS A 53 10.53 4.79 3.13
CA LYS A 53 10.73 3.49 2.47
C LYS A 53 9.67 3.19 1.42
N ILE A 54 8.40 3.48 1.71
CA ILE A 54 7.28 3.25 0.78
C ILE A 54 7.40 4.13 -0.46
N TYR A 55 7.69 5.43 -0.29
CA TYR A 55 7.88 6.32 -1.46
C TYR A 55 9.09 5.92 -2.30
N LYS A 56 10.19 5.48 -1.67
CA LYS A 56 11.37 4.94 -2.38
C LYS A 56 11.01 3.67 -3.18
N LEU A 57 10.28 2.75 -2.56
CA LEU A 57 9.83 1.51 -3.20
C LEU A 57 8.92 1.81 -4.40
N PHE A 58 7.93 2.69 -4.21
CA PHE A 58 7.03 3.13 -5.26
C PHE A 58 7.77 3.78 -6.43
N GLY A 59 8.74 4.66 -6.14
CA GLY A 59 9.59 5.27 -7.16
C GLY A 59 10.41 4.26 -7.96
N ALA A 60 10.98 3.25 -7.30
CA ALA A 60 11.72 2.17 -7.95
C ALA A 60 10.83 1.34 -8.90
N TYR A 61 9.63 0.96 -8.45
CA TYR A 61 8.67 0.22 -9.28
C TYR A 61 8.22 1.02 -10.50
N LYS A 62 7.89 2.30 -10.32
CA LYS A 62 7.50 3.19 -11.43
C LYS A 62 8.62 3.34 -12.47
N LYS A 63 9.88 3.41 -12.02
CA LYS A 63 11.05 3.48 -12.92
C LYS A 63 11.22 2.18 -13.71
N ASN A 64 11.10 1.03 -13.04
CA ASN A 64 11.24 -0.27 -13.69
C ASN A 64 10.15 -0.51 -14.74
N GLN A 65 8.90 -0.11 -14.47
CA GLN A 65 7.82 -0.16 -15.47
C GLN A 65 8.18 0.60 -16.75
N ARG A 66 8.79 1.79 -16.64
CA ARG A 66 9.23 2.59 -17.81
C ARG A 66 10.36 1.94 -18.60
N ILE A 67 11.25 1.23 -17.93
CA ILE A 67 12.38 0.54 -18.59
C ILE A 67 11.88 -0.70 -19.34
N SER A 68 10.94 -1.45 -18.76
CA SER A 68 10.33 -2.62 -19.39
C SER A 68 9.47 -2.24 -20.62
N SER A 69 8.79 -1.09 -20.59
CA SER A 69 7.96 -0.63 -21.71
C SER A 69 8.75 0.02 -22.86
N ALA A 70 10.01 0.43 -22.63
CA ALA A 70 10.87 0.96 -23.69
C ALA A 70 11.47 -0.14 -24.61
N ALA A 71 11.44 -1.41 -24.19
CA ALA A 71 11.93 -2.54 -24.98
C ALA A 71 10.89 -3.13 -25.94
N THR A 72 9.63 -2.66 -25.88
CA THR A 72 8.54 -3.12 -26.75
C THR A 72 8.06 -1.97 -27.61
N THR A 73 8.44 -2.03 -28.88
CA THR A 73 8.20 -1.01 -29.90
C THR A 73 6.70 -0.73 -30.06
N SER A 74 6.35 0.56 -30.04
CA SER A 74 5.18 1.18 -30.69
C SER A 74 3.81 0.50 -30.49
N GLN A 75 3.12 0.81 -29.39
CA GLN A 75 1.68 1.14 -29.37
C GLN A 75 1.23 1.48 -27.94
N GLY A 76 0.93 2.76 -27.70
CA GLY A 76 0.12 3.24 -26.57
C GLY A 76 0.75 3.09 -25.19
N GLU A 77 0.61 4.12 -24.36
CA GLU A 77 0.94 4.11 -22.94
C GLU A 77 0.03 3.15 -22.17
N ILE A 78 0.21 1.83 -22.32
CA ILE A 78 -0.59 0.85 -21.59
C ILE A 78 0.33 0.20 -20.55
N PRO A 79 0.12 0.45 -19.24
CA PRO A 79 0.75 -0.37 -18.20
C PRO A 79 0.40 -1.84 -18.43
N ASP A 80 1.21 -2.77 -17.94
CA ASP A 80 0.96 -4.21 -18.07
C ASP A 80 -0.33 -4.60 -17.32
N VAL A 81 -1.47 -4.42 -18.00
CA VAL A 81 -2.82 -4.54 -17.48
C VAL A 81 -3.40 -5.84 -18.06
N PRO A 82 -3.95 -6.74 -17.24
CA PRO A 82 -4.54 -7.98 -17.72
C PRO A 82 -5.54 -7.75 -18.86
N ALA A 83 -5.57 -8.65 -19.84
CA ALA A 83 -6.46 -8.56 -20.99
C ALA A 83 -7.93 -8.37 -20.54
N GLY A 84 -8.61 -7.37 -21.11
CA GLY A 84 -9.97 -6.98 -20.73
C GLY A 84 -10.06 -5.96 -19.58
N TYR A 85 -8.97 -5.69 -18.86
CA TYR A 85 -8.95 -4.75 -17.73
C TYR A 85 -8.55 -3.32 -18.11
N GLY A 86 -8.15 -3.09 -19.38
CA GLY A 86 -7.69 -1.79 -19.88
C GLY A 86 -8.74 -0.68 -19.79
N GLY A 87 -10.00 -0.97 -20.09
CA GLY A 87 -11.10 0.01 -19.99
C GLY A 87 -11.36 0.47 -18.55
N PHE A 88 -11.33 -0.48 -17.61
CA PHE A 88 -11.43 -0.18 -16.18
C PHE A 88 -10.24 0.65 -15.69
N TYR A 89 -9.02 0.31 -16.12
CA TYR A 89 -7.81 1.05 -15.77
C TYR A 89 -7.85 2.50 -16.28
N ALA A 90 -8.34 2.72 -17.51
CA ALA A 90 -8.49 4.07 -18.08
C ALA A 90 -9.49 4.93 -17.29
N PHE A 91 -10.64 4.35 -16.92
CA PHE A 91 -11.64 5.01 -16.08
C PHE A 91 -11.08 5.39 -14.70
N PHE A 92 -10.39 4.46 -14.04
CA PHE A 92 -9.77 4.69 -12.74
C PHE A 92 -8.66 5.74 -12.81
N SER A 93 -7.82 5.69 -13.85
CA SER A 93 -6.71 6.63 -14.07
C SER A 93 -7.22 8.05 -14.28
N GLN A 94 -8.35 8.23 -14.98
CA GLN A 94 -8.95 9.54 -15.20
C GLN A 94 -9.41 10.19 -13.88
N LYS A 95 -9.88 9.39 -12.92
CA LYS A 95 -10.22 9.85 -11.56
C LYS A 95 -9.00 10.32 -10.76
N ALA A 96 -7.84 9.70 -10.99
CA ALA A 96 -6.57 10.09 -10.37
C ALA A 96 -6.02 11.42 -10.94
N VAL A 97 -6.16 11.63 -12.26
CA VAL A 97 -5.67 12.84 -12.96
C VAL A 97 -6.36 14.11 -12.43
N GLY A 98 -7.64 14.04 -12.05
CA GLY A 98 -8.37 15.20 -11.49
C GLY A 98 -7.88 15.67 -10.12
N SER A 99 -7.13 14.86 -9.36
CA SER A 99 -6.70 15.18 -7.99
C SER A 99 -5.28 15.76 -7.91
N GLY A 100 -4.44 15.64 -8.95
CA GLY A 100 -3.04 16.06 -8.93
C GLY A 100 -2.12 15.28 -7.96
N LYS A 101 -2.65 14.26 -7.30
CA LYS A 101 -1.94 13.39 -6.33
C LYS A 101 -1.38 12.16 -7.02
N SER A 102 -0.31 11.57 -6.49
CA SER A 102 0.17 10.27 -7.01
C SER A 102 -0.82 9.16 -6.66
N ALA A 103 -0.82 8.05 -7.41
CA ALA A 103 -1.68 6.90 -7.11
C ALA A 103 -1.44 6.35 -5.68
N LEU A 104 -0.20 6.42 -5.18
CA LEU A 104 0.13 6.08 -3.80
C LEU A 104 -0.52 7.06 -2.81
N ASP A 105 -0.48 8.36 -3.08
CA ASP A 105 -1.11 9.35 -2.19
C ASP A 105 -2.62 9.17 -2.14
N ILE A 106 -3.25 8.86 -3.28
CA ILE A 106 -4.69 8.54 -3.34
C ILE A 106 -5.01 7.34 -2.45
N TYR A 107 -4.23 6.25 -2.57
CA TYR A 107 -4.38 5.06 -1.75
C TYR A 107 -4.20 5.35 -0.24
N LEU A 108 -3.22 6.18 0.11
CA LEU A 108 -2.95 6.54 1.51
C LEU A 108 -4.03 7.45 2.11
N ASP A 109 -4.69 8.27 1.29
CA ASP A 109 -5.78 9.17 1.71
C ASP A 109 -7.15 8.47 1.81
N GLU A 110 -7.32 7.32 1.16
CA GLU A 110 -8.55 6.54 1.26
C GLU A 110 -8.85 6.13 2.71
N SER A 111 -10.12 6.24 3.11
CA SER A 111 -10.57 5.83 4.44
C SER A 111 -10.25 4.36 4.72
N LEU A 112 -9.92 4.04 5.97
CA LEU A 112 -9.73 2.66 6.38
C LEU A 112 -11.03 1.88 6.15
N LEU A 113 -10.90 0.66 5.64
CA LEU A 113 -12.03 -0.26 5.63
C LEU A 113 -12.36 -0.61 7.08
N ASP A 114 -13.52 -0.17 7.55
CA ASP A 114 -13.99 -0.47 8.90
C ASP A 114 -14.03 -1.99 9.09
N ILE A 115 -13.27 -2.48 10.07
CA ILE A 115 -13.15 -3.91 10.38
C ILE A 115 -14.53 -4.52 10.65
N TYR A 116 -15.43 -3.76 11.25
CA TYR A 116 -16.81 -4.19 11.49
C TYR A 116 -17.61 -4.30 10.19
N SER A 117 -17.39 -3.37 9.26
CA SER A 117 -17.97 -3.42 7.92
C SER A 117 -17.48 -4.63 7.13
N ILE A 118 -16.18 -4.96 7.19
CA ILE A 118 -15.62 -6.15 6.52
C ILE A 118 -16.20 -7.45 7.11
N GLN A 119 -16.37 -7.50 8.43
CA GLN A 119 -16.92 -8.69 9.10
C GLN A 119 -18.39 -8.90 8.74
N CYS A 120 -19.16 -7.82 8.59
CA CYS A 120 -20.52 -7.87 8.03
C CYS A 120 -20.54 -8.35 6.58
N TRP A 121 -19.60 -7.92 5.73
CA TRP A 121 -19.52 -8.39 4.34
C TRP A 121 -19.17 -9.88 4.24
N ILE A 122 -18.25 -10.37 5.07
CA ILE A 122 -17.93 -11.81 5.14
C ILE A 122 -19.14 -12.61 5.62
N PHE A 123 -19.89 -12.09 6.59
CA PHE A 123 -21.10 -12.73 7.10
C PHE A 123 -22.24 -12.75 6.05
N LEU A 124 -22.43 -11.64 5.31
CA LEU A 124 -23.40 -11.55 4.23
C LEU A 124 -23.05 -12.47 3.05
N SER A 125 -21.76 -12.58 2.69
CA SER A 125 -21.31 -13.54 1.66
C SER A 125 -21.52 -15.01 2.04
N HIS A 126 -21.71 -15.31 3.32
CA HIS A 126 -22.09 -16.64 3.81
C HIS A 126 -23.60 -16.88 3.84
N PHE A 127 -24.42 -15.83 3.70
CA PHE A 127 -25.89 -15.90 3.70
C PHE A 127 -26.52 -15.79 2.30
N ASP A 128 -25.76 -15.43 1.26
CA ASP A 128 -26.22 -15.42 -0.14
C ASP A 128 -26.13 -16.79 -0.85
N VAL A 129 -26.10 -17.92 -0.11
CA VAL A 129 -26.10 -19.30 -0.66
C VAL A 129 -27.35 -20.09 -0.21
N ILE A 130 -28.48 -19.42 0.06
CA ILE A 130 -29.80 -20.09 0.21
C ILE A 130 -30.81 -19.44 -0.73
#